data_AF-A0AAW2TM78-F1
#
_entry.id   AF-A0AAW2TM78-F1
#
_cell.length_a   1.000
_cell.length_b   1.000
_cell.length_c   1.000
_cell.angle_alpha   90.00
_cell.angle_beta   90.00
_cell.angle_gamma   90.00
#
_symmetry.space_group_name_H-M   'P 1'
#
loop_
_entity.id
_entity.type
_entity.pdbx_description
1 polymer ?
#
loop_
_entity_poly.entity_id
_entity_poly.type
_entity_poly.pdbx_seq_one_letter_code
_entity_poly.pdbx_strand_id
1 'polypeptide(L)'
;MGPPKGVRPIVCKWVCKRKLGADREVTTFKARLVAKGYTPRPGVDFEETYSPVAMAKFIRILLAIAARYNYEIWQMDVKTAFLNGFVKEEIYIDQAEGFTTVGGGQKVCCLQRSIYGLKQAF
;
A
#
# COMPACT_ATOMS: atom_id res chain seq x y z
N MET A 1 11.58 -7.11 -17.55
CA MET A 1 12.99 -7.55 -17.45
C MET A 1 13.05 -8.78 -16.56
N GLY A 2 14.09 -9.61 -16.68
CA GLY A 2 14.36 -10.64 -15.66
C GLY A 2 14.75 -10.01 -14.32
N PRO A 3 14.67 -10.74 -13.20
CA PRO A 3 15.07 -10.21 -11.89
C PRO A 3 16.54 -9.80 -11.89
N PRO A 4 16.89 -8.62 -11.35
CA PRO A 4 18.29 -8.24 -11.11
C PRO A 4 18.98 -9.26 -10.19
N LYS A 5 20.29 -9.46 -10.38
CA LYS A 5 21.06 -10.41 -9.55
C LYS A 5 20.97 -10.02 -8.07
N GLY A 6 20.58 -10.96 -7.22
CA GLY A 6 20.48 -10.77 -5.77
C GLY A 6 19.15 -10.19 -5.28
N VAL A 7 18.26 -9.77 -6.18
CA VAL A 7 16.93 -9.25 -5.81
C VAL A 7 15.93 -10.40 -5.74
N ARG A 8 15.22 -10.49 -4.61
CA ARG A 8 14.06 -11.38 -4.45
C ARG A 8 12.78 -10.58 -4.68
N PRO A 9 12.05 -10.80 -5.79
CA PRO A 9 10.82 -10.09 -6.04
C PRO A 9 9.75 -10.44 -4.99
N ILE A 10 8.93 -9.45 -4.64
CA ILE A 10 7.80 -9.64 -3.73
C ILE A 10 6.64 -10.24 -4.52
N VAL A 11 6.14 -11.37 -4.05
CA VAL A 11 4.94 -12.00 -4.62
C VAL A 11 3.75 -11.05 -4.45
N CYS A 12 2.97 -10.84 -5.51
CA CYS A 12 1.73 -10.05 -5.43
C CYS A 12 0.49 -10.91 -5.66
N LYS A 13 -0.69 -10.42 -5.26
CA LYS A 13 -1.97 -11.07 -5.55
C LYS A 13 -3.08 -10.04 -5.79
N TRP A 14 -4.07 -10.44 -6.58
CA TRP A 14 -5.31 -9.70 -6.71
C TRP A 14 -6.23 -9.94 -5.51
N VAL A 15 -6.78 -8.87 -4.96
CA VAL A 15 -7.87 -8.91 -3.98
C VAL A 15 -9.09 -8.27 -4.62
N CYS A 16 -10.06 -9.10 -4.96
CA CYS A 16 -11.31 -8.69 -5.58
C CYS A 16 -12.43 -8.63 -4.54
N LYS A 17 -13.20 -7.55 -4.53
CA LYS A 17 -14.35 -7.36 -3.64
C LYS A 17 -15.52 -6.78 -4.41
N ARG A 18 -16.69 -7.39 -4.24
CA ARG A 18 -17.98 -6.84 -4.67
C ARG A 18 -18.50 -5.92 -3.57
N LYS A 19 -18.96 -4.72 -3.92
CA LYS A 19 -19.73 -3.84 -3.04
C LYS A 19 -21.19 -3.95 -3.42
N LEU A 20 -22.02 -4.20 -2.42
CA LEU A 20 -23.47 -4.23 -2.56
C LEU A 20 -24.04 -2.85 -2.20
N GLY A 21 -25.08 -2.44 -2.90
CA GLY A 21 -25.90 -1.28 -2.59
C GLY A 21 -26.85 -1.56 -1.42
N ALA A 22 -27.64 -0.56 -1.06
CA ALA A 22 -28.66 -0.68 0.00
C ALA A 22 -29.76 -1.69 -0.36
N ASP A 23 -30.01 -1.86 -1.66
CA ASP A 23 -30.90 -2.83 -2.30
C ASP A 23 -30.31 -4.24 -2.44
N ARG A 24 -29.09 -4.46 -1.93
CA ARG A 24 -28.29 -5.69 -2.09
C ARG A 24 -27.84 -5.99 -3.53
N GLU A 25 -28.00 -5.06 -4.46
CA GLU A 25 -27.49 -5.21 -5.82
C GLU A 25 -26.00 -4.84 -5.90
N VAL A 26 -25.27 -5.45 -6.84
CA VAL A 26 -23.84 -5.15 -7.00
C VAL A 26 -23.67 -3.77 -7.63
N THR A 27 -23.20 -2.81 -6.82
CA THR A 27 -22.96 -1.44 -7.27
C THR A 27 -21.56 -1.24 -7.80
N THR A 28 -20.57 -2.01 -7.32
CA THR A 28 -19.18 -1.85 -7.75
C THR A 28 -18.36 -3.12 -7.57
N PHE A 29 -17.54 -3.43 -8.58
CA PHE A 29 -16.45 -4.40 -8.47
C PHE A 29 -15.14 -3.66 -8.20
N LYS A 30 -14.42 -4.05 -7.15
CA LYS A 30 -13.10 -3.50 -6.82
C LYS A 30 -12.06 -4.59 -6.92
N ALA A 31 -11.03 -4.35 -7.72
CA ALA A 31 -9.81 -5.14 -7.75
C ALA A 31 -8.65 -4.33 -7.16
N ARG A 32 -7.80 -4.95 -6.36
CA ARG A 32 -6.61 -4.33 -5.77
C ARG A 32 -5.44 -5.28 -5.94
N LEU A 33 -4.31 -4.76 -6.44
CA LEU A 33 -3.05 -5.49 -6.41
C LEU A 33 -2.40 -5.26 -5.04
N VAL A 34 -2.05 -6.35 -4.36
CA VAL A 34 -1.54 -6.32 -2.99
C VAL A 34 -0.24 -7.11 -2.93
N ALA A 35 0.78 -6.54 -2.29
CA ALA A 35 1.99 -7.26 -1.93
C ALA A 35 1.62 -8.36 -0.92
N LYS A 36 1.98 -9.61 -1.24
CA LYS A 36 1.78 -10.75 -0.35
C LYS A 36 2.91 -10.69 0.69
N GLY A 37 2.56 -10.21 1.88
CA GLY A 37 3.51 -9.97 2.97
C GLY A 37 4.27 -11.23 3.35
N TYR A 38 5.47 -11.40 2.82
CA TYR A 38 6.55 -12.01 3.59
C TYR A 38 7.12 -10.92 4.48
N THR A 39 7.32 -11.24 5.75
CA THR A 39 7.97 -10.40 6.74
C THR A 39 9.37 -10.08 6.22
N PRO A 40 9.63 -8.86 5.72
CA PRO A 40 10.98 -8.53 5.30
C PRO A 40 11.85 -8.49 6.56
N ARG A 41 13.13 -8.85 6.46
CA ARG A 41 14.01 -8.91 7.62
C ARG A 41 14.46 -7.48 7.97
N PRO A 42 14.25 -7.02 9.22
CA PRO A 42 14.79 -5.74 9.68
C PRO A 42 16.31 -5.68 9.41
N GLY A 43 16.79 -4.58 8.83
CA GLY A 43 18.22 -4.40 8.51
C GLY A 43 18.71 -5.06 7.22
N VAL A 44 17.81 -5.71 6.45
CA VAL A 44 18.12 -6.24 5.10
C VAL A 44 17.21 -5.62 4.05
N ASP A 45 15.90 -5.61 4.33
CA ASP A 45 14.88 -5.23 3.34
C ASP A 45 14.20 -3.88 3.68
N PHE A 46 14.38 -3.36 4.90
CA PHE A 46 14.00 -2.00 5.33
C PHE A 46 14.76 -1.61 6.61
N GLU A 47 15.06 -0.32 6.77
CA GLU A 47 15.69 0.22 7.98
C GLU A 47 14.69 0.72 9.02
N GLU A 48 13.57 1.35 8.59
CA GLU A 48 12.60 1.95 9.51
C GLU A 48 11.22 1.29 9.40
N THR A 49 10.51 1.18 10.54
CA THR A 49 9.12 0.70 10.60
C THR A 49 8.24 1.84 11.08
N TYR A 50 7.60 2.55 10.15
CA TYR A 50 6.60 3.54 10.50
C TYR A 50 5.22 2.87 10.62
N SER A 51 4.52 3.18 11.70
CA SER A 51 3.10 2.82 11.85
C SER A 51 2.27 4.03 11.47
N PRO A 52 1.39 3.95 10.46
CA PRO A 52 0.61 5.09 9.99
C PRO A 52 -0.58 5.42 10.91
N VAL A 53 -0.72 4.72 12.04
CA VAL A 53 -1.86 4.88 12.93
C VAL A 53 -1.60 6.01 13.89
N ALA A 54 -2.26 7.14 13.68
CA ALA A 54 -2.28 8.25 14.63
C ALA A 54 -2.72 7.73 16.01
N MET A 55 -1.86 7.89 17.01
CA MET A 55 -2.18 7.45 18.36
C MET A 55 -3.30 8.34 18.93
N ALA A 56 -4.32 7.73 19.52
CA ALA A 56 -5.46 8.46 20.09
C ALA A 56 -5.04 9.55 21.10
N LYS A 57 -3.90 9.36 21.80
CA LYS A 57 -3.33 10.36 22.71
C LYS A 57 -2.96 11.66 21.98
N PHE A 58 -2.30 11.56 20.83
CA PHE A 58 -1.93 12.73 20.02
C PHE A 58 -3.16 13.46 19.48
N ILE A 59 -4.16 12.71 19.01
CA ILE A 59 -5.43 13.31 18.54
C ILE A 59 -6.10 14.09 19.67
N ARG A 60 -6.17 13.52 20.89
CA ARG A 60 -6.75 14.21 22.06
C ARG A 60 -6.00 15.48 22.44
N ILE A 61 -4.66 15.46 22.40
CA ILE A 61 -3.84 16.64 22.66
C ILE A 61 -4.11 17.73 21.61
N LEU A 62 -4.14 17.36 20.32
CA LEU A 62 -4.44 18.29 19.23
C LEU A 62 -5.82 18.93 19.40
N LEU A 63 -6.85 18.13 19.71
CA LEU A 63 -8.20 18.61 19.99
C LEU A 63 -8.24 19.55 21.20
N ALA A 64 -7.51 19.22 22.28
CA ALA A 64 -7.46 20.07 23.48
C ALA A 64 -6.80 21.42 23.20
N ILE A 65 -5.74 21.45 22.39
CA ILE A 65 -5.08 22.69 21.95
C ILE A 65 -6.05 23.52 21.10
N ALA A 66 -6.71 22.90 20.11
CA ALA A 66 -7.66 23.61 19.27
C ALA A 66 -8.84 24.19 20.07
N ALA A 67 -9.37 23.44 21.03
CA ALA A 67 -10.43 23.93 21.92
C ALA A 67 -9.94 25.08 22.81
N ARG A 68 -8.69 25.04 23.30
CA ARG A 68 -8.12 26.09 24.16
C ARG A 68 -7.92 27.41 23.42
N TYR A 69 -7.49 27.35 22.16
CA TYR A 69 -7.19 28.53 21.34
C TYR A 69 -8.31 28.89 20.35
N ASN A 70 -9.46 28.20 20.44
CA ASN A 70 -10.59 28.37 19.54
C ASN A 70 -10.22 28.24 18.06
N TYR A 71 -9.41 27.22 17.74
CA TYR A 71 -9.01 26.91 16.37
C TYR A 71 -10.04 26.02 15.67
N GLU A 72 -10.22 26.28 14.39
CA GLU A 72 -10.99 25.41 13.50
C GLU A 72 -10.13 24.24 13.04
N ILE A 73 -10.69 23.04 13.07
CA ILE A 73 -10.03 21.83 12.57
C ILE A 73 -10.71 21.38 11.30
N TRP A 74 -9.90 21.21 10.25
CA TRP A 74 -10.33 20.64 8.98
C TRP A 74 -9.77 19.23 8.85
N GLN A 75 -10.65 18.26 8.55
CA GLN A 75 -10.25 16.89 8.27
C GLN A 75 -10.38 16.61 6.77
N MET A 76 -9.32 16.06 6.17
CA MET A 76 -9.31 15.60 4.78
C MET A 76 -8.96 14.12 4.73
N ASP A 77 -9.84 13.31 4.14
CA ASP A 77 -9.55 11.92 3.79
C ASP A 77 -9.13 11.84 2.31
N VAL A 78 -7.86 11.52 2.07
CA VAL A 78 -7.31 11.39 0.72
C VAL A 78 -7.55 9.97 0.22
N LYS A 79 -8.40 9.86 -0.82
CA LYS A 79 -8.62 8.58 -1.49
C LYS A 79 -7.29 8.02 -2.01
N THR A 80 -7.01 6.78 -1.63
CA THR A 80 -5.83 6.03 -2.08
C THR A 80 -4.50 6.74 -1.80
N ALA A 81 -4.37 7.42 -0.65
CA ALA A 81 -3.17 8.18 -0.26
C ALA A 81 -1.86 7.40 -0.44
N PHE A 82 -1.83 6.11 -0.10
CA PHE A 82 -0.66 5.25 -0.28
C PHE A 82 -0.22 5.13 -1.76
N LEU A 83 -1.15 5.07 -2.74
CA LEU A 83 -0.80 5.05 -4.17
C LEU A 83 -0.13 6.35 -4.65
N ASN A 84 -0.23 7.42 -3.86
CA ASN A 84 0.44 8.68 -4.15
C ASN A 84 1.83 8.78 -3.52
N GLY A 85 2.20 7.86 -2.63
CA GLY A 85 3.55 7.75 -2.11
C GLY A 85 4.50 7.23 -3.20
N PHE A 86 5.48 8.05 -3.57
CA PHE A 86 6.62 7.59 -4.35
C PHE A 86 7.44 6.62 -3.51
N VAL A 87 7.81 5.49 -4.11
CA VAL A 87 8.75 4.54 -3.48
C VAL A 87 10.15 5.00 -3.88
N LYS A 88 10.98 5.35 -2.89
CA LYS A 88 12.36 5.75 -3.15
C LYS A 88 13.26 4.53 -3.35
N GLU A 89 12.88 3.43 -2.71
CA GLU A 89 13.56 2.14 -2.77
C GLU A 89 13.24 1.40 -4.08
N GLU A 90 14.22 0.68 -4.60
CA GLU A 90 14.04 -0.12 -5.80
C GLU A 90 13.36 -1.46 -5.44
N ILE A 91 12.03 -1.47 -5.51
CA ILE A 91 11.22 -2.64 -5.13
C ILE A 91 10.71 -3.35 -6.38
N TYR A 92 10.99 -4.65 -6.45
CA TYR A 92 10.53 -5.52 -7.51
C TYR A 92 9.40 -6.42 -7.02
N ILE A 93 8.35 -6.55 -7.82
CA ILE A 93 7.26 -7.51 -7.61
C ILE A 93 7.20 -8.53 -8.75
N ASP A 94 6.68 -9.70 -8.45
CA ASP A 94 6.32 -10.66 -9.50
C ASP A 94 5.22 -10.08 -10.40
N GLN A 95 5.17 -10.56 -11.65
CA GLN A 95 4.08 -10.20 -12.54
C GLN A 95 2.74 -10.64 -11.95
N ALA A 96 1.77 -9.73 -11.96
CA ALA A 96 0.43 -10.03 -11.52
C ALA A 96 -0.18 -11.12 -12.41
N GLU A 97 -1.02 -11.97 -11.80
CA GLU A 97 -1.80 -12.96 -12.53
C GLU A 97 -2.61 -12.28 -13.65
N GLY A 98 -2.56 -12.86 -14.85
CA GLY A 98 -3.12 -12.29 -16.08
C GLY A 98 -2.15 -11.45 -16.92
N PHE A 99 -0.97 -11.09 -16.39
CA PHE A 99 0.06 -10.33 -17.12
C PHE A 99 1.32 -11.15 -17.44
N THR A 100 1.36 -12.41 -17.04
CA THR A 100 2.44 -13.35 -17.34
C THR A 100 2.43 -13.70 -18.83
N THR A 101 3.54 -13.48 -19.53
CA THR A 101 3.65 -13.82 -20.97
C THR A 101 3.92 -15.31 -21.12
N VAL A 102 3.10 -16.03 -21.88
CA VAL A 102 3.36 -17.44 -22.21
C VAL A 102 4.63 -17.52 -23.06
N GLY A 103 5.62 -18.28 -22.62
CA GLY A 103 6.91 -18.44 -23.31
C GLY A 103 7.97 -17.35 -23.04
N GLY A 104 7.63 -16.30 -22.28
CA GLY A 104 8.61 -15.36 -21.75
C GLY A 104 9.09 -15.83 -20.39
N GLY A 105 10.41 -15.95 -20.20
CA GLY A 105 11.00 -16.33 -18.89
C GLY A 105 10.54 -15.41 -17.73
N GLN A 106 10.89 -15.78 -16.50
CA GLN A 106 10.45 -15.07 -15.29
C GLN A 106 10.77 -13.56 -15.36
N LYS A 107 9.74 -12.74 -15.55
CA LYS A 107 9.83 -11.28 -15.56
C LYS A 107 9.38 -10.73 -14.21
N VAL A 108 9.95 -9.58 -13.86
CA VAL A 108 9.56 -8.80 -12.68
C VAL A 108 9.14 -7.38 -13.08
N CYS A 109 8.34 -6.74 -12.23
CA CYS A 109 7.94 -5.35 -12.37
C CYS A 109 8.61 -4.51 -11.27
N CYS A 110 9.26 -3.42 -11.65
CA CYS A 110 9.72 -2.41 -10.70
C CYS A 110 8.55 -1.51 -10.30
N LEU A 111 8.31 -1.34 -9.01
CA LEU A 111 7.29 -0.44 -8.49
C LEU A 111 7.74 1.02 -8.63
N GLN A 112 6.90 1.85 -9.24
CA GLN A 112 7.09 3.31 -9.30
C GLN A 112 6.34 4.03 -8.18
N ARG A 113 5.30 3.38 -7.65
CA ARG A 113 4.40 3.89 -6.61
C ARG A 113 4.10 2.77 -5.63
N SER A 114 3.79 3.14 -4.40
CA SER A 114 3.52 2.15 -3.37
C SER A 114 2.21 1.40 -3.66
N ILE A 115 2.11 0.15 -3.21
CA ILE A 115 0.91 -0.69 -3.34
C ILE A 115 0.47 -1.19 -1.96
N TYR A 116 -0.77 -1.66 -1.84
CA TYR A 116 -1.27 -2.19 -0.56
C TYR A 116 -0.39 -3.32 -0.03
N GLY A 117 -0.19 -3.35 1.29
CA GLY A 117 0.59 -4.40 1.95
C GLY A 117 2.10 -4.22 1.87
N LEU A 118 2.57 -3.18 1.18
CA LEU A 118 3.97 -2.77 1.24
C LEU A 118 4.24 -2.10 2.59
N LYS A 119 5.28 -2.54 3.29
CA LYS A 119 5.64 -1.99 4.61
C LYS A 119 6.18 -0.55 4.52
N GLN A 120 6.84 -0.21 3.41
CA GLN A 120 7.36 1.14 3.12
C GLN A 120 6.28 2.11 2.59
N ALA A 121 5.04 1.68 2.41
CA ALA A 121 3.95 2.56 1.98
C ALA A 121 3.43 3.47 3.12
N PHE A 122 4.03 3.38 4.31
CA PHE A 122 3.60 4.01 5.54
C PHE A 122 4.79 4.41 6.39
#